data_AF-A0A2D6LRJ8-F1
#
_entry.id   AF-A0A2D6LRJ8-F1
#
_cell.length_a   1.000
_cell.length_b   1.000
_cell.length_c   1.000
_cell.angle_alpha   90.00
_cell.angle_beta   90.00
_cell.angle_gamma   90.00
#
_symmetry.space_group_name_H-M   'P 1'
#
loop_
_entity.id
_entity.type
_entity.pdbx_description
1 polymer ?
#
loop_
_entity_poly.entity_id
_entity_poly.type
_entity_poly.pdbx_seq_one_letter_code
_entity_poly.pdbx_strand_id
1 'polypeptide(L)'
;MVVKKIFTHWTIGLLTLAILTFIGLGDPQVKEILRLKSFDFLLQSETKELSEDIGVVTIDEESIEKYGQWPWDRRVLADLVVKLREAQVGIIVMPILFSEYDRMGGDEAFVNTIYQMGVVIAQVGTTQINKNAVPRGVAKIGDPLPWLYEWPGMLGPIPELGQYADGVGVINTAPEVDGVVRRIPLIMKIGDETYPAIALETIRVATGDPSYQIKAGEGGVIAVRVPGYDTIETDPHARIWLRWNKDYNTL
;
A
#
# COMPACT_ATOMS: atom_id res chain seq x y z
N MET A 1 -42.88 -44.75 -28.65
CA MET A 1 -42.53 -43.30 -28.74
C MET A 1 -42.42 -42.72 -27.32
N VAL A 2 -41.40 -43.06 -26.54
CA VAL A 2 -41.28 -42.60 -25.12
C VAL A 2 -39.85 -42.18 -24.72
N VAL A 3 -38.84 -42.34 -25.57
CA VAL A 3 -37.43 -42.06 -25.20
C VAL A 3 -37.04 -40.57 -25.32
N LYS A 4 -37.91 -39.70 -25.87
CA LYS A 4 -37.55 -38.29 -26.15
C LYS A 4 -37.69 -37.28 -25.00
N LYS A 5 -38.31 -37.64 -23.86
CA LYS A 5 -38.56 -36.68 -22.74
C LYS A 5 -37.63 -36.82 -21.53
N ILE A 6 -37.03 -37.99 -21.32
CA ILE A 6 -36.12 -38.24 -20.19
C ILE A 6 -34.79 -37.52 -20.41
N PHE A 7 -34.31 -37.45 -21.66
CA PHE A 7 -33.08 -36.74 -21.96
C PHE A 7 -33.18 -35.22 -21.81
N THR A 8 -34.36 -34.61 -21.90
CA THR A 8 -34.48 -33.14 -22.00
C THR A 8 -34.23 -32.41 -20.68
N HIS A 9 -34.75 -32.93 -19.55
CA HIS A 9 -34.61 -32.23 -18.26
C HIS A 9 -33.24 -32.52 -17.60
N TRP A 10 -32.75 -33.76 -17.71
CA TRP A 10 -31.42 -34.12 -17.19
C TRP A 10 -30.29 -33.48 -18.00
N THR A 11 -30.43 -33.30 -19.32
CA THR A 11 -29.43 -32.56 -20.11
C THR A 11 -29.38 -31.09 -19.76
N ILE A 12 -30.53 -30.44 -19.55
CA ILE A 12 -30.56 -29.05 -19.05
C ILE A 12 -29.89 -28.98 -17.67
N GLY A 13 -30.23 -29.87 -16.74
CA GLY A 13 -29.59 -29.91 -15.42
C GLY A 13 -28.07 -30.11 -15.48
N LEU A 14 -27.60 -31.04 -16.31
CA LEU A 14 -26.15 -31.28 -16.52
C LEU A 14 -25.46 -30.11 -17.23
N LEU A 15 -26.11 -29.47 -18.21
CA LEU A 15 -25.60 -28.26 -18.87
C LEU A 15 -25.49 -27.10 -17.89
N THR A 16 -26.53 -26.86 -17.08
CA THR A 16 -26.50 -25.84 -16.04
C THR A 16 -25.42 -26.13 -15.02
N LEU A 17 -25.29 -27.38 -14.55
CA LEU A 17 -24.22 -27.77 -13.64
C LEU A 17 -22.84 -27.57 -14.28
N ALA A 18 -22.65 -27.96 -15.54
CA ALA A 18 -21.38 -27.77 -16.25
C ALA A 18 -21.05 -26.28 -16.42
N ILE A 19 -22.02 -25.44 -16.77
CA ILE A 19 -21.86 -23.97 -16.88
C ILE A 19 -21.52 -23.37 -15.51
N LEU A 20 -22.26 -23.73 -14.45
CA LEU A 20 -21.99 -23.25 -13.10
C LEU A 20 -20.65 -23.76 -12.56
N THR A 21 -20.26 -24.98 -12.90
CA THR A 21 -18.95 -25.55 -12.53
C THR A 21 -17.84 -24.83 -13.28
N PHE A 22 -18.02 -24.54 -14.57
CA PHE A 22 -17.06 -23.77 -15.36
C PHE A 22 -16.90 -22.34 -14.84
N ILE A 23 -18.00 -21.65 -14.53
CA ILE A 23 -17.99 -20.32 -13.90
C ILE A 23 -17.47 -20.38 -12.45
N GLY A 24 -17.73 -21.48 -11.74
CA GLY A 24 -17.32 -21.69 -10.37
C GLY A 24 -15.83 -21.93 -10.23
N LEU A 25 -15.27 -22.80 -11.08
CA LEU A 25 -13.85 -23.13 -11.19
C LEU A 25 -13.05 -22.00 -11.85
N GLY A 26 -13.67 -21.24 -12.76
CA GLY A 26 -13.11 -20.00 -13.28
C GLY A 26 -13.34 -18.81 -12.34
N ASP A 27 -12.65 -17.71 -12.63
CA ASP A 27 -12.98 -16.39 -12.07
C ASP A 27 -13.27 -15.41 -13.22
N PRO A 28 -14.40 -15.58 -13.94
CA PRO A 28 -14.75 -14.66 -15.02
C PRO A 28 -14.97 -13.25 -14.46
N GLN A 29 -14.60 -12.23 -15.24
CA GLN A 29 -14.66 -10.83 -14.81
C GLN A 29 -16.04 -10.43 -14.23
N VAL A 30 -17.14 -10.96 -14.77
CA VAL A 30 -18.49 -10.68 -14.25
C VAL A 30 -18.65 -11.11 -12.79
N LYS A 31 -18.11 -12.28 -12.41
CA LYS A 31 -18.14 -12.79 -11.04
C LYS A 31 -17.29 -11.91 -10.11
N GLU A 32 -16.11 -11.49 -10.57
CA GLU A 32 -15.26 -10.57 -9.83
C GLU A 32 -15.95 -9.22 -9.61
N ILE A 33 -16.54 -8.63 -10.64
CA ILE A 33 -17.28 -7.35 -10.53
C ILE A 33 -18.43 -7.46 -9.53
N LEU A 34 -19.20 -8.55 -9.57
CA LEU A 34 -20.28 -8.77 -8.60
C LEU A 34 -19.75 -8.88 -7.16
N ARG A 35 -18.61 -9.54 -6.96
CA ARG A 35 -17.92 -9.60 -5.65
C ARG A 35 -17.50 -8.22 -5.18
N LEU A 36 -16.88 -7.41 -6.06
CA LEU A 36 -16.44 -6.06 -5.75
C LEU A 36 -17.62 -5.13 -5.39
N LYS A 37 -18.73 -5.21 -6.13
CA LYS A 37 -19.95 -4.45 -5.80
C LYS A 37 -20.59 -4.89 -4.49
N SER A 38 -20.59 -6.18 -4.20
CA SER A 38 -21.05 -6.70 -2.91
C SER A 38 -20.20 -6.15 -1.76
N PHE A 39 -18.88 -6.12 -1.94
CA PHE A 39 -17.95 -5.54 -0.98
C PHE A 39 -18.23 -4.04 -0.74
N ASP A 40 -18.42 -3.26 -1.81
CA ASP A 40 -18.76 -1.83 -1.70
C ASP A 40 -20.07 -1.62 -0.95
N PHE A 41 -21.09 -2.43 -1.23
CA PHE A 41 -22.38 -2.36 -0.54
C PHE A 41 -22.24 -2.65 0.96
N LEU A 42 -21.44 -3.65 1.33
CA LEU A 42 -21.16 -3.96 2.74
C LEU A 42 -20.45 -2.79 3.42
N LEU A 43 -19.40 -2.24 2.81
CA LEU A 43 -18.66 -1.11 3.36
C LEU A 43 -19.53 0.14 3.56
N GLN A 44 -20.41 0.44 2.61
CA GLN A 44 -21.34 1.59 2.72
C GLN A 44 -22.32 1.44 3.88
N SER A 45 -22.61 0.22 4.32
CA SER A 45 -23.48 -0.05 5.46
C SER A 45 -22.77 0.03 6.81
N GLU A 46 -21.44 0.13 6.83
CA GLU A 46 -20.67 0.24 8.06
C GLU A 46 -20.76 1.65 8.66
N THR A 47 -20.74 1.72 9.99
CA THR A 47 -20.66 3.00 10.69
C THR A 47 -19.24 3.54 10.60
N LYS A 48 -19.12 4.83 10.28
CA LYS A 48 -17.85 5.53 10.37
C LYS A 48 -17.48 5.80 11.82
N GLU A 49 -16.24 5.51 12.18
CA GLU A 49 -15.69 5.77 13.50
C GLU A 49 -14.52 6.75 13.39
N LEU A 50 -14.41 7.69 14.32
CA LEU A 50 -13.25 8.57 14.39
C LEU A 50 -12.04 7.77 14.89
N SER A 51 -10.93 7.85 14.19
CA SER A 51 -9.66 7.27 14.62
C SER A 51 -9.01 8.17 15.69
N GLU A 52 -8.65 7.59 16.83
CA GLU A 52 -7.91 8.29 17.89
C GLU A 52 -6.38 8.15 17.74
N ASP A 53 -5.93 7.18 16.95
CA ASP A 53 -4.51 6.82 16.81
C ASP A 53 -3.80 7.58 15.68
N ILE A 54 -4.56 8.20 14.77
CA ILE A 54 -4.03 8.81 13.55
C ILE A 54 -4.57 10.24 13.41
N GLY A 55 -3.65 11.21 13.40
CA GLY A 55 -3.90 12.59 12.99
C GLY A 55 -3.36 12.85 11.59
N VAL A 56 -4.08 13.66 10.81
CA VAL A 56 -3.68 14.04 9.45
C VAL A 56 -3.32 15.51 9.45
N VAL A 57 -2.04 15.82 9.21
CA VAL A 57 -1.59 17.21 9.01
C VAL A 57 -1.72 17.54 7.53
N THR A 58 -2.49 18.58 7.22
CA THR A 58 -2.76 18.97 5.83
C THR A 58 -1.88 20.11 5.36
N ILE A 59 -1.70 20.18 4.05
CA ILE A 59 -1.22 21.37 3.36
C ILE A 59 -2.49 22.07 2.86
N ASP A 60 -3.02 22.95 3.68
CA ASP A 60 -4.26 23.69 3.44
C ASP A 60 -3.99 25.13 2.98
N GLU A 61 -5.06 25.86 2.68
CA GLU A 61 -4.94 27.24 2.19
C GLU A 61 -4.31 28.17 3.23
N GLU A 62 -4.62 28.00 4.52
CA GLU A 62 -4.03 28.80 5.60
C GLU A 62 -2.51 28.58 5.69
N SER A 63 -2.06 27.33 5.55
CA SER A 63 -0.63 27.01 5.51
C SER A 63 0.05 27.56 4.27
N ILE A 64 -0.62 27.55 3.11
CA ILE A 64 -0.10 28.14 1.86
C ILE A 64 -0.01 29.66 1.96
N GLU A 65 -0.98 30.34 2.58
CA GLU A 65 -0.90 31.78 2.86
C GLU A 65 0.28 32.12 3.79
N LYS A 66 0.57 31.23 4.75
CA LYS A 66 1.64 31.43 5.74
C LYS A 66 3.05 31.13 5.21
N TYR A 67 3.23 30.01 4.53
CA TYR A 67 4.56 29.52 4.10
C TYR A 67 4.83 29.75 2.61
N GLY A 68 3.84 30.22 1.85
CA GLY A 68 3.91 30.44 0.41
C GLY A 68 3.53 29.21 -0.40
N GLN A 69 3.80 29.27 -1.71
CA GLN A 69 3.42 28.21 -2.64
C GLN A 69 4.24 26.93 -2.42
N TRP A 70 3.57 25.77 -2.50
CA TRP A 70 4.22 24.46 -2.53
C TRP A 70 5.01 24.24 -3.85
N PRO A 71 6.17 23.55 -3.86
CA PRO A 71 6.88 22.97 -2.72
C PRO A 71 7.56 24.00 -1.82
N TRP A 72 7.43 23.81 -0.51
CA TRP A 72 8.11 24.66 0.48
C TRP A 72 9.58 24.31 0.64
N ASP A 73 10.31 25.26 1.24
CA ASP A 73 11.65 25.02 1.75
C ASP A 73 11.64 23.88 2.77
N ARG A 74 12.58 22.94 2.66
CA ARG A 74 12.61 21.76 3.54
C ARG A 74 12.88 22.10 5.00
N ARG A 75 13.36 23.31 5.32
CA ARG A 75 13.43 23.83 6.70
C ARG A 75 12.05 23.95 7.34
N VAL A 76 11.01 24.28 6.56
CA VAL A 76 9.62 24.33 7.07
C VAL A 76 9.15 22.93 7.47
N LEU A 77 9.50 21.92 6.67
CA LEU A 77 9.19 20.52 6.96
C LEU A 77 10.00 20.00 8.16
N ALA A 78 11.26 20.42 8.30
CA ALA A 78 12.08 20.12 9.47
C ALA A 78 11.44 20.67 10.76
N ASP A 79 11.03 21.94 10.76
CA ASP A 79 10.35 22.56 11.91
C ASP A 79 9.03 21.85 12.25
N LEU A 80 8.30 21.37 11.23
CA LEU A 80 7.10 20.56 11.43
C LEU A 80 7.42 19.23 12.13
N VAL A 81 8.48 18.52 11.71
CA VAL A 81 8.92 17.28 12.37
C VAL A 81 9.24 17.54 13.84
N VAL A 82 9.98 18.60 14.15
CA VAL A 82 10.32 18.96 15.53
C VAL A 82 9.06 19.17 16.36
N LYS A 83 8.09 19.96 15.87
CA LYS A 83 6.82 20.20 16.58
C LYS A 83 6.01 18.93 16.80
N LEU A 84 5.94 18.04 15.80
CA LEU A 84 5.24 16.76 15.94
C LEU A 84 5.92 15.86 16.98
N ARG A 85 7.25 15.87 17.04
CA ARG A 85 8.00 15.13 18.07
C ARG A 85 7.83 15.73 19.46
N GLU A 86 7.81 17.06 19.59
CA GLU A 86 7.47 17.75 20.85
C GLU A 86 6.05 17.41 21.32
N ALA A 87 5.12 17.24 20.39
CA ALA A 87 3.77 16.74 20.66
C ALA A 87 3.69 15.22 20.90
N GLN A 88 4.83 14.53 21.02
CA GLN A 88 4.95 13.09 21.31
C GLN A 88 4.31 12.17 20.25
N VAL A 89 4.24 12.61 18.99
CA VAL A 89 3.78 11.77 17.88
C VAL A 89 4.71 10.56 17.72
N GLY A 90 4.13 9.36 17.67
CA GLY A 90 4.86 8.10 17.58
C GLY A 90 5.69 7.98 16.30
N ILE A 91 5.02 7.93 15.15
CA ILE A 91 5.62 7.85 13.81
C ILE A 91 5.06 8.96 12.92
N ILE A 92 5.93 9.58 12.13
CA ILE A 92 5.57 10.66 11.21
C ILE A 92 5.65 10.11 9.79
N VAL A 93 4.49 10.00 9.13
CA VAL A 93 4.41 9.53 7.75
C VAL A 93 4.26 10.73 6.83
N MET A 94 5.23 10.92 5.94
CA MET A 94 5.19 11.93 4.88
C MET A 94 5.04 11.22 3.54
N PRO A 95 3.82 11.07 3.01
CA PRO A 95 3.59 10.46 1.70
C PRO A 95 3.98 11.42 0.56
N ILE A 96 5.16 12.03 0.66
CA ILE A 96 5.72 13.05 -0.23
C ILE A 96 6.95 12.47 -0.90
N LEU A 97 7.01 12.63 -2.22
CA LEU A 97 8.14 12.18 -3.03
C LEU A 97 9.23 13.26 -3.06
N PHE A 98 10.33 13.02 -2.36
CA PHE A 98 11.49 13.92 -2.31
C PHE A 98 12.56 13.57 -3.36
N SER A 99 12.17 13.35 -4.61
CA SER A 99 13.06 12.81 -5.67
C SER A 99 14.08 13.81 -6.21
N GLU A 100 13.94 15.10 -5.92
CA GLU A 100 14.83 16.17 -6.36
C GLU A 100 15.26 17.03 -5.16
N TYR A 101 16.46 17.61 -5.23
CA TYR A 101 17.01 18.51 -4.20
C TYR A 101 16.13 19.75 -4.00
N ASP A 102 16.12 20.27 -2.78
CA ASP A 102 15.42 21.50 -2.46
C ASP A 102 16.05 22.69 -3.18
N ARG A 103 15.21 23.46 -3.87
CA ARG A 103 15.63 24.67 -4.60
C ARG A 103 16.10 25.77 -3.66
N MET A 104 15.68 25.74 -2.40
CA MET A 104 16.07 26.71 -1.36
C MET A 104 17.24 26.22 -0.50
N GLY A 105 17.76 25.02 -0.74
CA GLY A 105 18.92 24.46 -0.05
C GLY A 105 18.64 23.95 1.38
N GLY A 106 17.38 23.67 1.73
CA GLY A 106 17.00 23.15 3.05
C GLY A 106 17.29 21.66 3.29
N ASP A 107 17.89 20.97 2.33
CA ASP A 107 18.12 19.52 2.35
C ASP A 107 18.91 19.05 3.57
N GLU A 108 20.04 19.70 3.86
CA GLU A 108 20.91 19.34 4.98
C GLU A 108 20.19 19.50 6.34
N ALA A 109 19.47 20.61 6.50
CA ALA A 109 18.69 20.86 7.72
C ALA A 109 17.61 19.79 7.91
N PHE A 110 16.93 19.41 6.84
CA PHE A 110 15.90 18.38 6.89
C PHE A 110 16.47 16.99 7.16
N VAL A 111 17.54 16.60 6.47
CA VAL A 111 18.26 15.33 6.70
C VAL A 111 18.69 15.20 8.16
N ASN A 112 19.33 16.24 8.71
CA ASN A 112 19.78 16.24 10.11
C ASN A 112 18.61 16.15 11.10
N THR A 113 17.46 16.72 10.74
CA THR A 113 16.27 16.71 11.60
C THR A 113 15.58 15.35 11.59
N ILE A 114 15.41 14.71 10.43
CA ILE A 114 14.64 13.46 10.35
C ILE A 114 15.38 12.24 10.90
N TYR A 115 16.69 12.32 11.05
CA TYR A 115 17.50 11.19 11.51
C TYR A 115 17.05 10.72 12.90
N GLN A 116 16.60 9.44 12.97
CA GLN A 116 16.10 8.81 14.19
C GLN A 116 14.86 9.50 14.82
N MET A 117 14.08 10.24 14.03
CA MET A 117 12.83 10.88 14.49
C MET A 117 11.58 10.05 14.17
N GLY A 118 11.72 8.84 13.64
CA GLY A 118 10.59 7.98 13.25
C GLY A 118 9.87 8.52 12.02
N VAL A 119 10.62 9.03 11.03
CA VAL A 119 10.05 9.61 9.81
C VAL A 119 10.05 8.60 8.67
N VAL A 120 8.89 8.38 8.07
CA VAL A 120 8.71 7.52 6.90
C VAL A 120 8.32 8.37 5.69
N ILE A 121 9.11 8.27 4.62
CA ILE A 121 8.90 9.03 3.37
C ILE A 121 8.48 8.13 2.20
N ALA A 122 8.05 8.75 1.09
CA ALA A 122 7.56 8.01 -0.07
C ALA A 122 8.62 7.77 -1.16
N GLN A 123 8.42 6.67 -1.87
CA GLN A 123 8.94 6.39 -3.21
C GLN A 123 7.80 5.88 -4.11
N VAL A 124 7.99 5.90 -5.42
CA VAL A 124 6.93 5.53 -6.37
C VAL A 124 7.46 4.63 -7.50
N GLY A 125 6.82 3.48 -7.68
CA GLY A 125 7.00 2.61 -8.84
C GLY A 125 6.53 3.31 -10.11
N THR A 126 7.32 3.24 -11.17
CA THR A 126 7.09 3.97 -12.41
C THR A 126 7.57 3.18 -13.62
N THR A 127 7.01 3.50 -14.78
CA THR A 127 7.42 2.92 -16.07
C THR A 127 8.47 3.73 -16.81
N GLN A 128 8.85 4.91 -16.28
CA GLN A 128 9.63 5.90 -17.01
C GLN A 128 11.11 5.94 -16.60
N ILE A 129 11.42 5.66 -15.34
CA ILE A 129 12.77 5.84 -14.78
C ILE A 129 13.04 4.85 -13.65
N ASN A 130 14.31 4.50 -13.45
CA ASN A 130 14.77 3.82 -12.25
C ASN A 130 15.88 4.66 -11.59
N LYS A 131 15.55 5.43 -10.55
CA LYS A 131 16.42 6.42 -9.89
C LYS A 131 16.24 6.35 -8.37
N ASN A 132 17.36 6.19 -7.66
CA ASN A 132 17.44 6.21 -6.19
C ASN A 132 16.42 5.31 -5.48
N ALA A 133 16.12 4.15 -6.07
CA ALA A 133 15.24 3.16 -5.47
C ALA A 133 15.77 2.74 -4.09
N VAL A 134 14.90 2.65 -3.08
CA VAL A 134 15.27 2.18 -1.74
C VAL A 134 14.62 0.82 -1.51
N PRO A 135 15.30 -0.29 -1.87
CA PRO A 135 14.77 -1.62 -1.63
C PRO A 135 14.83 -1.98 -0.15
N ARG A 136 14.02 -2.95 0.26
CA ARG A 136 14.12 -3.55 1.60
C ARG A 136 14.21 -5.06 1.51
N GLY A 137 15.14 -5.61 2.30
CA GLY A 137 15.27 -7.05 2.46
C GLY A 137 14.07 -7.66 3.17
N VAL A 138 13.65 -8.82 2.71
CA VAL A 138 12.52 -9.57 3.27
C VAL A 138 12.95 -11.02 3.45
N ALA A 139 12.68 -11.60 4.63
CA ALA A 139 12.82 -13.02 4.86
C ALA A 139 11.68 -13.77 4.16
N LYS A 140 12.02 -14.75 3.32
CA LYS A 140 11.05 -15.45 2.45
C LYS A 140 10.91 -16.90 2.91
N ILE A 141 9.68 -17.35 3.11
CA ILE A 141 9.29 -18.77 3.24
C ILE A 141 8.57 -19.14 1.94
N GLY A 142 9.20 -19.98 1.12
CA GLY A 142 8.78 -20.19 -0.28
C GLY A 142 9.26 -19.06 -1.19
N ASP A 143 8.81 -19.07 -2.46
CA ASP A 143 9.13 -18.01 -3.44
C ASP A 143 7.93 -17.09 -3.69
N PRO A 144 7.91 -15.88 -3.10
CA PRO A 144 6.83 -14.92 -3.32
C PRO A 144 6.98 -14.13 -4.63
N LEU A 145 8.18 -14.02 -5.19
CA LEU A 145 8.48 -13.04 -6.25
C LEU A 145 7.58 -13.16 -7.48
N PRO A 146 7.23 -14.37 -8.00
CA PRO A 146 6.36 -14.49 -9.17
C PRO A 146 4.96 -13.90 -8.99
N TRP A 147 4.55 -13.68 -7.75
CA TRP A 147 3.18 -13.26 -7.40
C TRP A 147 3.08 -11.78 -7.04
N LEU A 148 4.20 -11.14 -6.72
CA LEU A 148 4.22 -9.72 -6.33
C LEU A 148 4.00 -8.82 -7.54
N TYR A 149 3.37 -7.68 -7.28
CA TYR A 149 3.19 -6.65 -8.29
C TYR A 149 4.55 -6.07 -8.68
N GLU A 150 4.85 -6.09 -9.98
CA GLU A 150 6.14 -5.66 -10.53
C GLU A 150 6.05 -4.30 -11.20
N TRP A 151 7.01 -3.44 -10.87
CA TRP A 151 7.28 -2.21 -11.61
C TRP A 151 8.58 -2.37 -12.41
N PRO A 152 8.68 -1.76 -13.60
CA PRO A 152 9.93 -1.79 -14.36
C PRO A 152 10.97 -0.79 -13.82
N GLY A 153 10.58 0.16 -12.97
CA GLY A 153 11.47 1.13 -12.33
C GLY A 153 10.86 1.76 -11.07
N MET A 154 11.70 2.40 -10.26
CA MET A 154 11.30 3.17 -9.07
C MET A 154 11.85 4.58 -9.18
N LEU A 155 11.08 5.55 -8.73
CA LEU A 155 11.54 6.89 -8.42
C LEU A 155 11.54 7.05 -6.90
N GLY A 156 12.72 6.99 -6.31
CA GLY A 156 12.93 7.20 -4.89
C GLY A 156 13.31 8.64 -4.54
N PRO A 157 13.51 8.91 -3.24
CA PRO A 157 13.98 10.21 -2.76
C PRO A 157 15.43 10.48 -3.19
N ILE A 158 15.94 11.69 -2.95
CA ILE A 158 17.38 11.95 -3.04
C ILE A 158 18.16 11.01 -2.08
N PRO A 159 19.40 10.62 -2.42
CA PRO A 159 20.12 9.58 -1.68
C PRO A 159 20.24 9.84 -0.17
N GLU A 160 20.47 11.10 0.22
CA GLU A 160 20.60 11.51 1.61
C GLU A 160 19.31 11.24 2.38
N LEU A 161 18.16 11.64 1.85
CA LEU A 161 16.89 11.36 2.50
C LEU A 161 16.55 9.87 2.51
N GLY A 162 16.87 9.15 1.44
CA GLY A 162 16.67 7.70 1.39
C GLY A 162 17.50 6.93 2.43
N GLN A 163 18.66 7.47 2.80
CA GLN A 163 19.56 6.89 3.80
C GLN A 163 19.19 7.28 5.24
N TYR A 164 18.77 8.53 5.48
CA TYR A 164 18.58 9.07 6.83
C TYR A 164 17.13 9.02 7.33
N ALA A 165 16.13 8.86 6.44
CA ALA A 165 14.76 8.55 6.87
C ALA A 165 14.69 7.15 7.50
N ASP A 166 13.93 7.02 8.59
CA ASP A 166 13.75 5.73 9.28
C ASP A 166 13.03 4.70 8.41
N GLY A 167 12.22 5.15 7.45
CA GLY A 167 11.61 4.29 6.44
C GLY A 167 11.36 4.97 5.10
N VAL A 168 11.41 4.17 4.03
CA VAL A 168 11.03 4.59 2.68
C VAL A 168 10.06 3.58 2.10
N GLY A 169 8.83 4.02 1.86
CA GLY A 169 7.74 3.15 1.47
C GLY A 169 7.10 3.53 0.14
N VAL A 170 6.58 2.54 -0.57
CA VAL A 170 5.94 2.75 -1.86
C VAL A 170 4.50 3.22 -1.68
N ILE A 171 4.08 4.24 -2.44
CA ILE A 171 2.71 4.80 -2.38
C ILE A 171 1.81 4.39 -3.55
N ASN A 172 2.29 3.52 -4.44
CA ASN A 172 1.50 3.04 -5.57
C ASN A 172 0.28 2.24 -5.12
N THR A 173 -0.78 2.37 -5.91
CA THR A 173 -1.98 1.55 -5.80
C THR A 173 -2.11 0.67 -7.04
N ALA A 174 -2.86 -0.43 -6.90
CA ALA A 174 -3.22 -1.30 -8.01
C ALA A 174 -4.75 -1.28 -8.12
N PRO A 175 -5.31 -0.56 -9.10
CA PRO A 175 -6.75 -0.54 -9.33
C PRO A 175 -7.32 -1.93 -9.64
N GLU A 176 -8.58 -2.13 -9.30
CA GLU A 176 -9.36 -3.31 -9.68
C GLU A 176 -9.70 -3.31 -11.18
N VAL A 177 -10.32 -4.38 -11.66
CA VAL A 177 -10.76 -4.53 -13.06
C VAL A 177 -11.69 -3.39 -13.54
N ASP A 178 -12.38 -2.72 -12.62
CA ASP A 178 -13.26 -1.57 -12.89
C ASP A 178 -12.57 -0.21 -12.69
N GLY A 179 -11.27 -0.19 -12.38
CA GLY A 179 -10.46 1.02 -12.20
C GLY A 179 -10.56 1.66 -10.81
N VAL A 180 -11.35 1.09 -9.88
CA VAL A 180 -11.45 1.59 -8.51
C VAL A 180 -10.43 0.87 -7.63
N VAL A 181 -9.73 1.59 -6.75
CA VAL A 181 -8.79 0.99 -5.80
C VAL A 181 -9.58 0.43 -4.62
N ARG A 182 -9.54 -0.89 -4.41
CA ARG A 182 -10.12 -1.57 -3.22
C ARG A 182 -9.12 -2.40 -2.44
N ARG A 183 -8.00 -2.75 -3.08
CA ARG A 183 -6.90 -3.50 -2.48
C ARG A 183 -5.59 -2.77 -2.65
N ILE A 184 -4.69 -2.90 -1.68
CA ILE A 184 -3.33 -2.36 -1.75
C ILE A 184 -2.32 -3.50 -1.67
N PRO A 185 -1.33 -3.56 -2.58
CA PRO A 185 -0.20 -4.49 -2.45
C PRO A 185 0.68 -4.06 -1.27
N LEU A 186 0.92 -4.97 -0.34
CA LEU A 186 1.80 -4.72 0.80
C LEU A 186 3.26 -4.71 0.41
N ILE A 187 3.62 -5.50 -0.61
CA ILE A 187 5.00 -5.62 -1.11
C ILE A 187 4.96 -5.68 -2.63
N MET A 188 5.80 -4.87 -3.25
CA MET A 188 6.03 -4.80 -4.69
C MET A 188 7.46 -5.24 -5.00
N LYS A 189 7.77 -5.45 -6.29
CA LYS A 189 9.12 -5.80 -6.72
C LYS A 189 9.60 -5.03 -7.95
N ILE A 190 10.91 -4.98 -8.09
CA ILE A 190 11.61 -4.65 -9.34
C ILE A 190 12.72 -5.69 -9.49
N GLY A 191 12.63 -6.55 -10.50
CA GLY A 191 13.51 -7.72 -10.59
C GLY A 191 13.36 -8.59 -9.35
N ASP A 192 14.46 -8.79 -8.61
CA ASP A 192 14.51 -9.62 -7.40
C ASP A 192 14.41 -8.83 -6.09
N GLU A 193 14.42 -7.49 -6.19
CA GLU A 193 14.35 -6.59 -5.05
C GLU A 193 12.90 -6.30 -4.66
N THR A 194 12.65 -6.26 -3.36
CA THR A 194 11.33 -6.03 -2.79
C THR A 194 11.20 -4.64 -2.20
N TYR A 195 10.02 -4.06 -2.35
CA TYR A 195 9.69 -2.70 -1.96
C TYR A 195 8.38 -2.70 -1.17
N PRO A 196 8.41 -2.46 0.15
CA PRO A 196 7.20 -2.45 0.98
C PRO A 196 6.34 -1.22 0.68
N ALA A 197 5.03 -1.37 0.80
CA ALA A 197 4.11 -0.24 0.80
C ALA A 197 4.38 0.66 2.01
N ILE A 198 4.08 1.95 1.89
CA ILE A 198 4.32 2.94 2.97
C ILE A 198 3.62 2.57 4.28
N ALA A 199 2.45 1.96 4.22
CA ALA A 199 1.74 1.48 5.40
C ALA A 199 2.52 0.34 6.11
N LEU A 200 3.08 -0.60 5.36
CA LEU A 200 3.86 -1.70 5.92
C LEU A 200 5.20 -1.19 6.49
N GLU A 201 5.86 -0.24 5.82
CA GLU A 201 7.07 0.42 6.32
C GLU A 201 6.80 1.26 7.57
N THR A 202 5.64 1.90 7.66
CA THR A 202 5.20 2.59 8.88
C THR A 202 5.12 1.63 10.07
N ILE A 203 4.51 0.46 9.89
CA ILE A 203 4.42 -0.57 10.95
C ILE A 203 5.81 -1.08 11.33
N ARG A 204 6.69 -1.33 10.35
CA ARG A 204 8.08 -1.74 10.61
C ARG A 204 8.84 -0.73 11.45
N VAL A 205 8.74 0.55 11.11
CA VAL A 205 9.41 1.60 11.89
C VAL A 205 8.78 1.74 13.27
N ALA A 206 7.45 1.67 13.38
CA ALA A 206 6.73 1.74 14.66
C ALA A 206 7.11 0.62 15.63
N THR A 207 7.35 -0.59 15.13
CA THR A 207 7.73 -1.77 15.91
C THR A 207 9.23 -1.85 16.20
N GLY A 208 10.04 -1.04 15.53
CA GLY A 208 11.50 -1.05 15.66
C GLY A 208 12.15 -2.27 14.99
N ASP A 209 11.44 -2.93 14.08
CA ASP A 209 11.90 -4.16 13.45
C ASP A 209 12.82 -3.92 12.23
N PRO A 210 13.86 -4.76 12.03
CA PRO A 210 14.82 -4.55 10.95
C PRO A 210 14.33 -5.07 9.59
N SER A 211 13.30 -5.93 9.55
CA SER A 211 12.89 -6.60 8.32
C SER A 211 11.44 -7.12 8.35
N TYR A 212 11.02 -7.64 7.19
CA TYR A 212 9.73 -8.29 6.98
C TYR A 212 9.89 -9.80 6.84
N GLN A 213 8.78 -10.51 6.98
CA GLN A 213 8.65 -11.92 6.64
C GLN A 213 7.50 -12.08 5.64
N ILE A 214 7.72 -12.83 4.56
CA ILE A 214 6.67 -13.24 3.61
C ILE A 214 6.59 -14.74 3.60
N LYS A 215 5.37 -15.26 3.64
CA LYS A 215 5.07 -16.66 3.41
C LYS A 215 4.33 -16.83 2.10
N ALA A 216 4.87 -17.65 1.20
CA ALA A 216 4.26 -18.04 -0.06
C ALA A 216 4.18 -19.57 -0.18
N GLY A 217 3.17 -20.03 -0.93
CA GLY A 217 3.00 -21.43 -1.32
C GLY A 217 2.77 -21.55 -2.83
N GLU A 218 2.33 -22.72 -3.29
CA GLU A 218 2.06 -22.97 -4.72
C GLU A 218 0.96 -22.06 -5.31
N GLY A 219 0.02 -21.61 -4.46
CA GLY A 219 -1.08 -20.73 -4.86
C GLY A 219 -0.81 -19.24 -4.71
N GLY A 220 0.42 -18.83 -4.37
CA GLY A 220 0.81 -17.43 -4.18
C GLY A 220 1.18 -17.06 -2.76
N VAL A 221 1.24 -15.74 -2.51
CA VAL A 221 1.49 -15.19 -1.18
C VAL A 221 0.31 -15.49 -0.26
N ILE A 222 0.61 -15.93 0.96
CA ILE A 222 -0.37 -16.31 1.97
C ILE A 222 -0.45 -15.20 3.02
N ALA A 223 0.71 -14.76 3.52
CA ALA A 223 0.77 -13.78 4.58
C ALA A 223 2.06 -12.96 4.53
N VAL A 224 1.97 -11.73 5.04
CA VAL A 224 3.07 -10.82 5.29
C VAL A 224 3.10 -10.49 6.78
N ARG A 225 4.29 -10.45 7.37
CA ARG A 225 4.48 -10.17 8.79
C ARG A 225 5.62 -9.20 9.01
N VAL A 226 5.36 -8.21 9.84
CA VAL A 226 6.39 -7.44 10.55
C VAL A 226 6.47 -8.07 11.95
N PRO A 227 7.63 -8.47 12.47
CA PRO A 227 7.70 -8.85 13.88
C PRO A 227 7.20 -7.68 14.76
N GLY A 228 6.73 -7.96 15.97
CA GLY A 228 6.08 -6.93 16.79
C GLY A 228 4.68 -6.46 16.33
N TYR A 229 4.18 -6.89 15.17
CA TYR A 229 2.81 -6.68 14.70
C TYR A 229 2.11 -8.01 14.36
N ASP A 230 0.78 -7.99 14.33
CA ASP A 230 -0.02 -9.15 13.95
C ASP A 230 0.27 -9.58 12.52
N THR A 231 0.20 -10.88 12.26
CA THR A 231 0.35 -11.43 10.91
C THR A 231 -0.77 -10.92 10.03
N ILE A 232 -0.42 -10.37 8.87
CA ILE A 232 -1.37 -9.85 7.90
C ILE A 232 -1.60 -10.91 6.83
N GLU A 233 -2.77 -11.52 6.85
CA GLU A 233 -3.20 -12.44 5.80
C GLU A 233 -3.48 -11.66 4.50
N THR A 234 -3.00 -12.19 3.37
CA THR A 234 -3.10 -11.51 2.08
C THR A 234 -3.83 -12.36 1.05
N ASP A 235 -4.19 -11.73 -0.07
CA ASP A 235 -4.47 -12.49 -1.29
C ASP A 235 -3.16 -13.05 -1.90
N PRO A 236 -3.26 -13.92 -2.94
CA PRO A 236 -2.10 -14.48 -3.64
C PRO A 236 -1.06 -13.47 -4.12
N HIS A 237 -1.45 -12.20 -4.32
CA HIS A 237 -0.60 -11.13 -4.83
C HIS A 237 -0.09 -10.19 -3.72
N ALA A 238 -0.08 -10.65 -2.47
CA ALA A 238 0.30 -9.88 -1.30
C ALA A 238 -0.54 -8.61 -1.08
N ARG A 239 -1.81 -8.61 -1.50
CA ARG A 239 -2.70 -7.46 -1.31
C ARG A 239 -3.65 -7.67 -0.14
N ILE A 240 -4.08 -6.56 0.46
CA ILE A 240 -5.13 -6.52 1.48
C ILE A 240 -6.30 -5.68 1.02
N TRP A 241 -7.50 -5.99 1.52
CA TRP A 241 -8.69 -5.16 1.32
C TRP A 241 -8.61 -3.88 2.15
N LEU A 242 -8.96 -2.76 1.54
CA LEU A 242 -9.10 -1.49 2.24
C LEU A 242 -10.49 -1.36 2.84
N ARG A 243 -10.54 -0.96 4.10
CA ARG A 243 -11.78 -0.65 4.81
C ARG A 243 -11.81 0.86 5.09
N TRP A 244 -12.77 1.57 4.50
CA TRP A 244 -12.88 3.04 4.62
C TRP A 244 -13.96 3.45 5.61
N ASN A 245 -13.95 2.85 6.79
CA ASN A 245 -14.90 3.12 7.87
C ASN A 245 -14.31 4.00 8.98
N LYS A 246 -13.19 4.68 8.71
CA LYS A 246 -12.53 5.59 9.66
C LYS A 246 -12.52 7.01 9.12
N ASP A 247 -12.90 7.96 9.99
CA ASP A 247 -12.62 9.38 9.82
C ASP A 247 -11.39 9.74 10.67
N TYR A 248 -10.70 10.84 10.33
CA TYR A 248 -9.46 11.24 10.99
C TYR A 248 -9.56 12.69 11.47
N ASN A 249 -8.87 13.00 12.56
CA ASN A 249 -8.71 14.39 12.96
C ASN A 249 -7.72 15.08 12.02
N THR A 250 -8.17 16.15 11.38
CA THR A 250 -7.37 16.92 10.43
C THR A 250 -6.86 18.19 11.10
N LEU A 251 -5.56 18.40 11.01
CA LEU A 251 -4.82 19.53 11.57
C LEU A 251 -4.19 20.38 10.46
#